data_AF-A0A023JE23-F1
#
_entry.id   AF-A0A023JE23-F1
#
_cell.length_a   1.000
_cell.length_b   1.000
_cell.length_c   1.000
_cell.angle_alpha   90.00
_cell.angle_beta   90.00
_cell.angle_gamma   90.00
#
_symmetry.space_group_name_H-M   'P 1'
#
loop_
_entity.id
_entity.type
_entity.pdbx_description
1 polymer ?
#
loop_
_entity_poly.entity_id
_entity_poly.type
_entity_poly.pdbx_seq_one_letter_code
_entity_poly.pdbx_strand_id
1 'polypeptide(L)'
;AYSPNTDRYNADAFYHPNARSRQNVLATKGGHFLKQDPYTFDAAFFNITAAEAISFDPKQRIAMEVVYEALENAGKTLQKVAGTQTACYIGSSM
;
A
#
# COMPACT_ATOMS: atom_id res chain seq x y z
N ALA A 1 0.41 -8.20 13.18
CA ALA A 1 0.50 -7.98 14.63
C ALA A 1 0.89 -6.53 14.87
N TYR A 2 0.48 -5.94 16.00
CA TYR A 2 0.86 -4.57 16.36
C TYR A 2 2.38 -4.45 16.50
N SER A 3 2.95 -3.36 16.00
CA SER A 3 4.36 -3.01 16.22
C SER A 3 4.45 -1.63 16.89
N PRO A 4 5.18 -1.52 18.02
CA PRO A 4 5.47 -0.24 18.65
C PRO A 4 6.56 0.55 17.92
N ASN A 5 7.29 -0.07 16.99
CA ASN A 5 8.40 0.57 16.27
C ASN A 5 8.22 0.40 14.76
N THR A 6 8.79 1.31 13.99
CA THR A 6 8.85 1.24 12.53
C THR A 6 10.12 1.88 12.00
N ASP A 7 10.61 1.36 10.88
CA ASP A 7 11.69 1.89 10.06
C ASP A 7 11.19 2.85 8.96
N ARG A 8 9.87 3.00 8.79
CA ARG A 8 9.25 3.82 7.74
C ARG A 8 9.35 5.32 8.02
N TYR A 9 9.39 5.71 9.27
CA TYR A 9 9.56 7.09 9.74
C TYR A 9 10.04 7.11 11.19
N ASN A 10 10.57 8.23 11.65
CA ASN A 10 10.99 8.41 13.04
C ASN A 10 9.77 8.63 13.94
N ALA A 11 9.17 7.54 14.44
CA ALA A 11 7.96 7.59 15.26
C ALA A 11 8.17 8.37 16.58
N ASP A 12 9.34 8.22 17.22
CA ASP A 12 9.65 8.88 18.48
C ASP A 12 9.69 10.40 18.35
N ALA A 13 10.16 10.93 17.22
CA ALA A 13 10.20 12.37 16.95
C ALA A 13 8.80 13.00 16.88
N PHE A 14 7.77 12.23 16.55
CA PHE A 14 6.40 12.73 16.41
C PHE A 14 5.51 12.33 17.60
N TYR A 15 5.95 11.46 18.51
CA TYR A 15 5.09 11.01 19.61
C TYR A 15 4.90 12.08 20.69
N HIS A 16 3.66 12.28 21.12
CA HIS A 16 3.34 13.01 22.35
C HIS A 16 2.06 12.44 22.99
N PRO A 17 2.05 12.15 24.32
CA PRO A 17 0.91 11.55 24.99
C PRO A 17 -0.37 12.39 24.94
N ASN A 18 -0.25 13.71 24.74
CA ASN A 18 -1.37 14.63 24.63
C ASN A 18 -1.33 15.42 23.31
N ALA A 19 -1.90 14.86 22.26
CA ALA A 19 -2.01 15.51 20.95
C ALA A 19 -3.06 16.64 20.90
N ARG A 20 -3.89 16.83 21.95
CA ARG A 20 -4.80 17.99 22.04
C ARG A 20 -4.06 19.27 22.46
N SER A 21 -3.01 19.11 23.28
CA SER A 21 -2.24 20.23 23.83
C SER A 21 -1.12 20.74 22.92
N ARG A 22 -0.75 19.97 21.90
CA ARG A 22 0.40 20.25 21.04
C ARG A 22 0.08 19.84 19.61
N GLN A 23 0.34 20.73 18.66
CA GLN A 23 0.15 20.46 17.23
C GLN A 23 1.34 19.67 16.66
N ASN A 24 1.13 19.02 15.51
CA ASN A 24 2.14 18.26 14.76
C ASN A 24 2.74 17.07 15.53
N VAL A 25 1.93 16.42 16.39
CA VAL A 25 2.32 15.22 17.15
C VAL A 25 1.27 14.13 17.01
N LEU A 26 1.71 12.89 17.15
CA LEU A 26 0.89 11.69 17.17
C LEU A 26 0.69 11.23 18.61
N ALA A 27 -0.56 10.92 18.98
CA ALA A 27 -0.88 10.34 20.29
C ALA A 27 -0.61 8.83 20.39
N THR A 28 -0.36 8.18 19.25
CA THR A 28 -0.16 6.75 19.11
C THR A 28 1.32 6.42 18.95
N LYS A 29 1.79 5.40 19.68
CA LYS A 29 3.20 4.94 19.66
C LYS A 29 3.51 3.92 18.58
N GLY A 30 2.57 3.53 17.73
CA GLY A 30 2.81 2.44 16.78
C GLY A 30 1.59 2.10 15.95
N GLY A 31 1.67 1.01 15.20
CA GLY A 31 0.65 0.64 14.24
C GLY A 31 0.75 -0.81 13.77
N HIS A 32 -0.12 -1.16 12.82
CA HIS A 32 -0.13 -2.46 12.16
C HIS A 32 0.51 -2.31 10.78
N PHE A 33 1.79 -2.65 10.69
CA PHE A 33 2.54 -2.54 9.45
C PHE A 33 2.48 -3.86 8.67
N LEU A 34 2.50 -3.74 7.34
CA LEU A 34 2.76 -4.88 6.47
C LEU A 34 4.15 -5.43 6.78
N LYS A 35 4.27 -6.76 6.84
CA LYS A 35 5.56 -7.44 7.05
C LYS A 35 6.46 -7.34 5.83
N GLN A 36 5.86 -7.34 4.63
CA GLN A 36 6.56 -7.12 3.38
C GLN A 36 6.90 -5.64 3.21
N ASP A 37 7.99 -5.39 2.49
CA ASP A 37 8.37 -4.04 2.09
C ASP A 37 7.33 -3.50 1.09
N PRO A 38 6.61 -2.41 1.43
CA PRO A 38 5.58 -1.84 0.57
C PRO A 38 6.13 -1.24 -0.75
N TYR A 39 7.44 -1.04 -0.86
CA TYR A 39 8.08 -0.53 -2.08
C TYR A 39 8.47 -1.64 -3.06
N THR A 40 8.47 -2.90 -2.64
CA THR A 40 8.66 -4.05 -3.53
C THR A 40 7.50 -4.13 -4.50
N PHE A 41 7.79 -4.25 -5.79
CA PHE A 41 6.79 -4.32 -6.85
C PHE A 41 7.36 -5.00 -8.09
N ASP A 42 6.65 -5.98 -8.64
CA ASP A 42 7.03 -6.63 -9.91
C ASP A 42 6.59 -5.79 -11.12
N ALA A 43 7.35 -4.72 -11.40
CA ALA A 43 7.02 -3.80 -12.48
C ALA A 43 6.98 -4.48 -13.86
N ALA A 44 7.87 -5.45 -14.11
CA ALA A 44 7.95 -6.15 -15.39
C ALA A 44 6.70 -6.99 -15.65
N PHE A 45 6.15 -7.64 -14.63
CA PHE A 45 4.88 -8.37 -14.72
C PHE A 45 3.73 -7.48 -15.25
N PHE A 46 3.67 -6.23 -14.81
CA PHE A 46 2.66 -5.26 -15.23
C PHE A 46 3.03 -4.46 -16.48
N ASN A 47 4.11 -4.80 -17.17
CA ASN A 47 4.66 -4.05 -18.31
C ASN A 47 4.98 -2.58 -17.98
N ILE A 48 5.46 -2.31 -16.77
CA ILE A 48 5.87 -1.00 -16.28
C ILE A 48 7.40 -0.96 -16.20
N THR A 49 8.01 0.14 -16.64
CA THR A 49 9.47 0.30 -16.53
C THR A 49 9.89 0.60 -15.10
N ALA A 50 11.13 0.29 -14.73
CA ALA A 50 11.65 0.60 -13.39
C ALA A 50 11.58 2.10 -13.07
N ALA A 51 11.81 2.97 -14.06
CA ALA A 51 11.73 4.42 -13.89
C ALA A 51 10.31 4.91 -13.58
N GLU A 52 9.31 4.38 -14.29
CA GLU A 52 7.89 4.67 -14.01
C GLU A 52 7.48 4.12 -12.65
N ALA A 53 7.89 2.88 -12.35
CA ALA A 53 7.56 2.22 -11.09
C ALA A 53 7.99 3.03 -9.88
N ILE A 54 9.19 3.64 -9.88
CA ILE A 54 9.68 4.49 -8.78
C ILE A 54 8.70 5.63 -8.47
N SER A 55 8.02 6.16 -9.46
CA SER A 55 7.12 7.31 -9.33
C SER A 55 5.73 6.94 -8.79
N PHE A 56 5.39 5.65 -8.74
CA PHE A 56 4.07 5.19 -8.30
C PHE A 56 3.96 5.20 -6.78
N ASP A 57 2.80 5.58 -6.24
CA ASP A 57 2.49 5.42 -4.82
C ASP A 57 2.52 3.92 -4.43
N PRO A 58 3.20 3.52 -3.33
CA PRO A 58 3.17 2.14 -2.84
C PRO A 58 1.78 1.53 -2.69
N LYS A 59 0.76 2.32 -2.30
CA LYS A 59 -0.63 1.87 -2.18
C LYS A 59 -1.19 1.42 -3.54
N GLN A 60 -0.86 2.13 -4.62
CA GLN A 60 -1.29 1.75 -5.97
C GLN A 60 -0.61 0.47 -6.44
N ARG A 61 0.69 0.32 -6.18
CA ARG A 61 1.46 -0.89 -6.51
C ARG A 61 0.87 -2.13 -5.83
N ILE A 62 0.65 -2.04 -4.52
CA ILE A 62 0.03 -3.12 -3.73
C ILE A 62 -1.39 -3.42 -4.27
N ALA A 63 -2.18 -2.40 -4.61
CA ALA A 63 -3.52 -2.62 -5.15
C ALA A 63 -3.49 -3.40 -6.46
N MET A 64 -2.51 -3.16 -7.35
CA MET A 64 -2.35 -3.91 -8.59
C MET A 64 -2.05 -5.39 -8.36
N GLU A 65 -1.13 -5.70 -7.45
CA GLU A 65 -0.78 -7.07 -7.06
C GLU A 65 -1.99 -7.79 -6.43
N VAL A 66 -2.67 -7.15 -5.48
CA VAL A 66 -3.83 -7.74 -4.80
C VAL A 66 -5.01 -7.95 -5.76
N VAL A 67 -5.23 -7.06 -6.73
CA VAL A 67 -6.25 -7.27 -7.77
C VAL A 67 -5.90 -8.48 -8.62
N TYR A 68 -4.63 -8.64 -9.01
CA TYR A 68 -4.20 -9.82 -9.75
C TYR A 68 -4.42 -11.11 -8.95
N GLU A 69 -3.97 -11.16 -7.69
CA GLU A 69 -4.20 -12.29 -6.77
C GLU A 69 -5.69 -12.59 -6.61
N ALA A 70 -6.54 -11.56 -6.50
CA ALA A 70 -7.98 -11.73 -6.37
C ALA A 70 -8.60 -12.35 -7.64
N LEU A 71 -8.13 -11.97 -8.83
CA LEU A 71 -8.55 -12.59 -10.09
C LEU A 71 -8.12 -14.05 -10.18
N GLU A 72 -6.88 -14.37 -9.78
CA GLU A 72 -6.39 -15.75 -9.73
C GLU A 72 -7.19 -16.61 -8.75
N ASN A 73 -7.47 -16.09 -7.54
CA ASN A 73 -8.31 -16.74 -6.56
C ASN A 73 -9.74 -16.98 -7.07
N ALA A 74 -10.24 -16.10 -7.95
CA ALA A 74 -11.54 -16.26 -8.62
C ALA A 74 -11.49 -17.19 -9.85
N GLY A 75 -10.34 -17.76 -10.19
CA GLY A 75 -10.14 -18.59 -11.39
C GLY A 75 -10.27 -17.82 -12.70
N LYS A 76 -10.06 -16.50 -12.68
CA LYS A 76 -10.12 -15.61 -13.83
C LYS A 76 -8.70 -15.23 -14.25
N THR A 77 -8.33 -15.55 -15.48
CA THR A 77 -7.06 -15.09 -16.04
C THR A 77 -7.21 -13.66 -16.55
N LEU A 78 -6.11 -12.91 -16.59
CA LEU A 78 -6.10 -11.56 -17.15
C LEU A 78 -6.65 -11.51 -18.58
N GLN A 79 -6.34 -12.50 -19.42
CA GLN A 79 -6.83 -12.58 -20.80
C GLN A 79 -8.36 -12.74 -20.88
N LYS A 80 -8.99 -13.37 -19.89
CA LYS A 80 -10.46 -13.53 -19.83
C LYS A 80 -11.18 -12.26 -19.39
N VAL A 81 -10.48 -11.40 -18.65
CA VAL A 81 -11.03 -10.14 -18.11
C VAL A 81 -10.69 -8.96 -19.04
N ALA A 82 -9.59 -9.04 -19.78
CA ALA A 82 -9.17 -8.02 -20.72
C ALA A 82 -10.25 -7.77 -21.79
N GLY A 83 -10.63 -6.50 -21.98
CA GLY A 83 -11.62 -6.09 -22.97
C GLY A 83 -13.08 -6.32 -22.58
N THR A 84 -13.37 -6.87 -21.40
CA THR A 84 -14.75 -7.00 -20.90
C THR A 84 -15.21 -5.72 -20.21
N GLN A 85 -16.52 -5.61 -19.94
CA GLN A 85 -17.12 -4.50 -19.19
C GLN A 85 -16.90 -4.64 -17.66
N THR A 86 -15.67 -4.97 -17.25
CA THR A 86 -15.31 -5.09 -15.83
C THR A 86 -15.11 -3.71 -15.23
N ALA A 87 -15.86 -3.40 -14.19
CA ALA A 87 -15.72 -2.14 -13.46
C ALA A 87 -14.61 -2.24 -12.39
N CYS A 88 -13.94 -1.13 -12.11
CA CYS A 88 -12.93 -1.01 -11.06
C CYS A 88 -13.30 0.15 -10.13
N TYR A 89 -13.46 -0.13 -8.84
CA TYR A 89 -13.73 0.86 -7.80
C TYR A 89 -12.68 0.73 -6.70
N ILE A 90 -11.95 1.81 -6.43
CA ILE A 90 -10.86 1.84 -5.44
C ILE A 90 -11.20 2.89 -4.38
N GLY A 91 -11.27 2.46 -3.13
CA GLY A 91 -11.35 3.35 -1.98
C GLY A 91 -9.94 3.62 -1.44
N SER A 92 -9.58 4.89 -1.30
CA SER A 92 -8.33 5.30 -0.64
C SER A 92 -8.60 6.51 0.23
N SER A 93 -8.06 6.50 1.45
CA SER A 93 -8.04 7.65 2.35
C SER A 93 -6.60 8.15 2.51
N MET A 94 -6.49 9.46 2.72
CA MET A 94 -5.22 10.15 2.94
C MET A 94 -4.74 9.94 4.37
#